data_AF-Q218N5-F1
#
_entry.id   AF-Q218N5-F1
#
_cell.length_a   1.000
_cell.length_b   1.000
_cell.length_c   1.000
_cell.angle_alpha   90.00
_cell.angle_beta   90.00
_cell.angle_gamma   90.00
#
_symmetry.space_group_name_H-M   'P 1'
#
loop_
_entity.id
_entity.type
_entity.pdbx_description
1 polymer ?
#
loop_
_entity_poly.entity_id
_entity_poly.type
_entity_poly.pdbx_seq_one_letter_code
_entity_poly.pdbx_strand_id
1 'polypeptide(L)'
;MDSAQRAEYAKASAAERTALEALAFPGGRPPNTSHIKRAKERRKQIVVSEGKIIAETTFYFWKRLYSGDYEQSLWRTSLKRTFPNKLTKRAHVAAQLEHIYQARNRLAHHEPVLHKRFQDSVTAMEFVICNLGSPLPSNETPLAKLLACDLALVKAKAEVLHDKLNAYRTGAQHT
;
A
#
# COMPACT_ATOMS: atom_id res chain seq x y z
N MET A 1 -11.68 6.71 2.87
CA MET A 1 -12.51 7.88 3.26
C MET A 1 -12.54 8.09 4.77
N ASP A 2 -13.08 7.16 5.57
CA ASP A 2 -13.22 7.35 7.03
C ASP A 2 -11.88 7.61 7.76
N SER A 3 -10.79 6.93 7.36
CA SER A 3 -9.43 7.19 7.91
C SER A 3 -8.99 8.64 7.68
N ALA A 4 -9.15 9.15 6.46
CA ALA A 4 -8.81 10.53 6.13
C ALA A 4 -9.65 11.54 6.90
N GLN A 5 -10.95 11.30 7.03
CA GLN A 5 -11.83 12.15 7.85
C GLN A 5 -11.46 12.13 9.33
N ARG A 6 -10.98 11.00 9.87
CA ARG A 6 -10.44 10.92 11.25
C ARG A 6 -9.19 11.77 11.41
N ALA A 7 -8.26 11.67 10.45
CA ALA A 7 -7.00 12.42 10.49
C ALA A 7 -7.24 13.94 10.46
N GLU A 8 -8.16 14.41 9.61
CA GLU A 8 -8.55 15.82 9.55
C GLU A 8 -9.31 16.27 10.81
N TYR A 9 -10.26 15.46 11.29
CA TYR A 9 -10.99 15.76 12.53
C TYR A 9 -10.07 15.85 13.76
N ALA A 10 -9.00 15.04 13.80
CA ALA A 10 -8.03 15.08 14.89
C ALA A 10 -7.30 16.43 14.96
N LYS A 11 -7.06 17.07 13.81
CA LYS A 11 -6.42 18.39 13.69
C LYS A 11 -7.39 19.56 13.90
N ALA A 12 -8.71 19.32 13.79
CA ALA A 12 -9.72 20.35 13.93
C ALA A 12 -9.71 20.99 15.34
N SER A 13 -9.73 22.31 15.36
CA SER A 13 -9.87 23.16 16.53
C SER A 13 -11.24 23.01 17.21
N ALA A 14 -11.37 23.56 18.42
CA ALA A 14 -12.64 23.55 19.14
C ALA A 14 -13.77 24.26 18.37
N ALA A 15 -13.46 25.39 17.72
CA ALA A 15 -14.43 26.14 16.91
C ALA A 15 -14.91 25.34 15.69
N GLU A 16 -13.98 24.71 14.97
CA GLU A 16 -14.31 23.87 13.80
C GLU A 16 -15.14 22.65 14.20
N ARG A 17 -14.85 22.02 15.34
CA ARG A 17 -15.65 20.89 15.86
C ARG A 17 -17.08 21.30 16.19
N THR A 18 -17.29 22.51 16.70
CA THR A 18 -18.62 23.08 16.95
C THR A 18 -19.35 23.38 15.64
N ALA A 19 -18.67 23.94 14.64
CA ALA A 19 -19.25 24.16 13.30
C ALA A 19 -19.65 22.84 12.64
N LEU A 20 -18.80 21.82 12.68
CA LEU A 20 -19.11 20.46 12.19
C LEU A 20 -20.27 19.82 12.94
N GLU A 21 -20.47 20.16 14.23
CA GLU A 21 -21.61 19.68 15.01
C GLU A 21 -22.92 20.33 14.57
N ALA A 22 -22.93 21.63 14.32
CA ALA A 22 -24.08 22.34 13.77
C ALA A 22 -24.46 21.81 12.37
N LEU A 23 -23.46 21.52 11.52
CA LEU A 23 -23.68 20.91 10.21
C LEU A 23 -24.20 19.46 10.31
N ALA A 24 -23.67 18.67 11.26
CA ALA A 24 -24.09 17.29 11.47
C ALA A 24 -25.50 17.17 12.06
N PHE A 25 -25.93 18.17 12.84
CA PHE A 25 -27.20 18.17 13.55
C PHE A 25 -27.90 19.54 13.44
N PRO A 26 -28.40 19.91 12.25
CA PRO A 26 -28.99 21.24 12.02
C PRO A 26 -30.24 21.52 12.87
N GLY A 27 -31.01 20.48 13.21
CA GLY A 27 -32.17 20.56 14.11
C GLY A 27 -31.86 20.28 15.58
N GLY A 28 -30.58 20.29 15.96
CA GLY A 28 -30.13 19.86 17.27
C GLY A 28 -29.89 18.35 17.37
N ARG A 29 -29.08 17.97 18.34
CA ARG A 29 -28.66 16.58 18.54
C ARG A 29 -29.82 15.75 19.13
N PRO A 30 -30.18 14.60 18.54
CA PRO A 30 -31.16 13.70 19.12
C PRO A 30 -30.74 13.24 20.54
N PRO A 31 -31.70 13.09 21.48
CA PRO A 31 -31.42 12.53 22.79
C PRO A 31 -30.87 11.10 22.66
N ASN A 32 -30.01 10.67 23.59
CA ASN A 32 -29.35 9.36 23.60
C ASN A 32 -28.43 9.05 22.40
N THR A 33 -27.94 10.06 21.68
CA THR A 33 -26.93 9.84 20.63
C THR A 33 -25.59 9.43 21.25
N SER A 34 -25.12 8.22 20.95
CA SER A 34 -23.83 7.72 21.45
C SER A 34 -22.65 8.58 20.99
N HIS A 35 -21.59 8.64 21.80
CA HIS A 35 -20.36 9.37 21.47
C HIS A 35 -19.78 8.94 20.12
N ILE A 36 -19.80 7.64 19.81
CA ILE A 36 -19.31 7.09 18.55
C ILE A 36 -20.15 7.57 17.37
N LYS A 37 -21.49 7.55 17.49
CA LYS A 37 -22.41 8.03 16.45
C LYS A 37 -22.23 9.54 16.22
N ARG A 38 -22.12 10.32 17.28
CA ARG A 38 -21.85 11.78 17.24
C ARG A 38 -20.53 12.09 16.55
N ALA A 39 -19.46 11.35 16.85
CA ALA A 39 -18.16 11.52 16.21
C ALA A 39 -18.16 11.08 14.73
N LYS A 40 -18.95 10.06 14.38
CA LYS A 40 -19.10 9.61 12.98
C LYS A 40 -19.84 10.66 12.14
N GLU A 41 -20.93 11.22 12.66
CA GLU A 41 -21.72 12.20 11.90
C GLU A 41 -20.97 13.49 11.65
N ARG A 42 -20.22 13.99 12.65
CA ARG A 42 -19.32 15.15 12.47
C ARG A 42 -18.24 14.91 11.43
N ARG A 43 -17.63 13.72 11.43
CA ARG A 43 -16.57 13.37 10.46
C ARG A 43 -17.09 13.29 9.03
N LYS A 44 -18.34 12.89 8.80
CA LYS A 44 -18.94 12.86 7.46
C LYS A 44 -19.03 14.25 6.82
N GLN A 45 -19.13 15.31 7.64
CA GLN A 45 -19.18 16.69 7.16
C GLN A 45 -17.81 17.21 6.69
N ILE A 46 -16.73 16.48 6.97
CA ILE A 46 -15.39 16.83 6.50
C ILE A 46 -15.23 16.35 5.07
N VAL A 47 -15.04 17.32 4.17
CA VAL A 47 -14.61 17.08 2.79
C VAL A 47 -13.11 16.80 2.80
N VAL A 48 -12.72 15.65 2.24
CA VAL A 48 -11.31 15.24 2.11
C VAL A 48 -10.95 15.11 0.64
N SER A 49 -9.74 15.53 0.27
CA SER A 49 -9.25 15.36 -1.09
C SER A 49 -8.92 13.90 -1.40
N GLU A 50 -8.93 13.53 -2.68
CA GLU A 50 -8.53 12.19 -3.13
C GLU A 50 -7.10 11.86 -2.74
N GLY A 51 -6.18 12.83 -2.89
CA GLY A 51 -4.79 12.69 -2.46
C GLY A 51 -4.68 12.42 -0.96
N LYS A 52 -5.52 13.06 -0.13
CA LYS A 52 -5.58 12.78 1.30
C LYS A 52 -6.10 11.38 1.59
N ILE A 53 -7.12 10.93 0.85
CA ILE A 53 -7.63 9.55 0.97
C ILE A 53 -6.51 8.56 0.67
N ILE A 54 -5.78 8.73 -0.43
CA ILE A 54 -4.67 7.86 -0.83
C ILE A 54 -3.56 7.85 0.22
N ALA A 55 -3.15 9.03 0.71
CA ALA A 55 -2.10 9.16 1.73
C ALA A 55 -2.43 8.44 3.05
N GLU A 56 -3.72 8.29 3.37
CA GLU A 56 -4.20 7.62 4.58
C GLU A 56 -4.52 6.13 4.36
N THR A 57 -4.34 5.62 3.13
CA THR A 57 -4.42 4.18 2.85
C THR A 57 -3.07 3.50 3.07
N THR A 58 -3.10 2.38 3.80
CA THR A 58 -1.91 1.54 3.95
C THR A 58 -1.75 0.62 2.74
N PHE A 59 -0.55 0.08 2.55
CA PHE A 59 -0.31 -0.92 1.49
C PHE A 59 -1.24 -2.15 1.60
N TYR A 60 -1.68 -2.50 2.82
CA TYR A 60 -2.64 -3.58 3.05
C TYR A 60 -3.94 -3.37 2.27
N PHE A 61 -4.45 -2.13 2.18
CA PHE A 61 -5.64 -1.83 1.40
C PHE A 61 -5.45 -2.24 -0.06
N TRP A 62 -4.35 -1.81 -0.68
CA TRP A 62 -4.04 -2.09 -2.08
C TRP A 62 -3.83 -3.58 -2.34
N LYS A 63 -3.12 -4.30 -1.45
CA LYS A 63 -3.02 -5.77 -1.50
C LYS A 63 -4.42 -6.42 -1.42
N ARG A 64 -5.26 -5.96 -0.49
CA ARG A 64 -6.56 -6.57 -0.21
C ARG A 64 -7.52 -6.46 -1.40
N LEU A 65 -7.42 -5.41 -2.22
CA LEU A 65 -8.23 -5.27 -3.45
C LEU A 65 -8.07 -6.46 -4.40
N TYR A 66 -6.91 -7.11 -4.40
CA TYR A 66 -6.62 -8.27 -5.25
C TYR A 66 -6.82 -9.61 -4.52
N SER A 67 -7.49 -9.66 -3.36
CA SER A 67 -7.78 -10.93 -2.69
C SER A 67 -8.78 -11.79 -3.48
N GLY A 68 -8.86 -13.08 -3.15
CA GLY A 68 -9.80 -14.02 -3.77
C GLY A 68 -11.25 -13.59 -3.63
N ASP A 69 -11.60 -12.98 -2.50
CA ASP A 69 -12.94 -12.49 -2.18
C ASP A 69 -13.48 -11.50 -3.22
N TYR A 70 -12.59 -10.81 -3.94
CA TYR A 70 -12.94 -9.77 -4.91
C TYR A 70 -12.72 -10.18 -6.37
N GLU A 71 -12.55 -11.47 -6.67
CA GLU A 71 -12.41 -11.98 -8.04
C GLU A 71 -13.59 -11.51 -8.93
N GLN A 72 -14.82 -11.72 -8.47
CA GLN A 72 -16.01 -11.40 -9.26
C GLN A 72 -16.37 -9.91 -9.21
N SER A 73 -16.29 -9.29 -8.03
CA SER A 73 -16.80 -7.94 -7.80
C SER A 73 -15.85 -6.83 -8.23
N LEU A 74 -14.52 -7.02 -8.11
CA LEU A 74 -13.53 -6.00 -8.45
C LEU A 74 -12.61 -6.42 -9.60
N TRP A 75 -12.05 -7.63 -9.56
CA TRP A 75 -11.07 -8.05 -10.57
C TRP A 75 -11.65 -8.10 -11.97
N ARG A 76 -12.72 -8.87 -12.17
CA ARG A 76 -13.36 -9.04 -13.49
C ARG A 76 -14.02 -7.76 -14.00
N THR A 77 -14.47 -6.88 -13.11
CA THR A 77 -15.22 -5.67 -13.46
C THR A 77 -14.31 -4.49 -13.78
N SER A 78 -13.21 -4.32 -13.05
CA SER A 78 -12.42 -3.08 -13.11
C SER A 78 -10.92 -3.29 -12.90
N LEU A 79 -10.47 -4.02 -11.88
CA LEU A 79 -9.04 -4.13 -11.56
C LEU A 79 -8.25 -4.87 -12.64
N LYS A 80 -8.86 -5.73 -13.46
CA LYS A 80 -8.15 -6.34 -14.59
C LYS A 80 -7.56 -5.30 -15.54
N ARG A 81 -8.14 -4.10 -15.62
CA ARG A 81 -7.66 -2.99 -16.46
C ARG A 81 -6.36 -2.39 -15.95
N THR A 82 -6.03 -2.53 -14.66
CA THR A 82 -4.74 -2.07 -14.11
C THR A 82 -3.60 -3.00 -14.47
N PHE A 83 -3.87 -4.26 -14.84
CA PHE A 83 -2.91 -5.22 -15.39
C PHE A 83 -3.44 -5.80 -16.71
N PRO A 84 -3.39 -5.01 -17.79
CA PRO A 84 -4.15 -5.30 -19.02
C PRO A 84 -3.61 -6.49 -19.82
N ASN A 85 -2.41 -7.00 -19.52
CA ASN A 85 -1.90 -8.24 -20.09
C ASN A 85 -2.86 -9.42 -19.87
N LYS A 86 -3.37 -10.03 -20.94
CA LYS A 86 -4.37 -11.11 -20.88
C LYS A 86 -3.90 -12.35 -20.10
N LEU A 87 -2.60 -12.61 -20.07
CA LEU A 87 -2.01 -13.76 -19.36
C LEU A 87 -1.95 -13.55 -17.84
N THR A 88 -2.00 -12.30 -17.38
CA THR A 88 -1.91 -11.98 -15.95
C THR A 88 -3.18 -12.37 -15.21
N LYS A 89 -3.07 -13.32 -14.28
CA LYS A 89 -4.15 -13.76 -13.39
C LYS A 89 -4.15 -12.95 -12.09
N ARG A 90 -5.32 -12.72 -11.48
CA ARG A 90 -5.44 -12.03 -10.18
C ARG A 90 -4.55 -12.66 -9.11
N ALA A 91 -4.58 -13.99 -9.01
CA ALA A 91 -3.82 -14.72 -8.00
C ALA A 91 -2.31 -14.45 -8.11
N HIS A 92 -1.78 -14.30 -9.33
CA HIS A 92 -0.39 -13.92 -9.52
C HIS A 92 -0.11 -12.51 -9.02
N VAL A 93 -0.94 -11.52 -9.40
CA VAL A 93 -0.82 -10.14 -8.90
C VAL A 93 -0.89 -10.10 -7.36
N ALA A 94 -1.83 -10.83 -6.77
CA ALA A 94 -1.99 -10.92 -5.33
C ALA A 94 -0.75 -11.49 -4.63
N ALA A 95 -0.12 -12.51 -5.21
CA ALA A 95 1.12 -13.09 -4.69
C ALA A 95 2.29 -12.09 -4.76
N GLN A 96 2.44 -11.35 -5.87
CA GLN A 96 3.49 -10.34 -6.00
C GLN A 96 3.28 -9.19 -5.00
N LEU A 97 2.05 -8.70 -4.85
CA LEU A 97 1.73 -7.70 -3.82
C LEU A 97 1.97 -8.24 -2.40
N GLU A 98 1.80 -9.53 -2.16
CA GLU A 98 2.11 -10.13 -0.86
C GLU A 98 3.60 -10.09 -0.53
N HIS A 99 4.48 -10.40 -1.49
CA HIS A 99 5.93 -10.30 -1.29
C HIS A 99 6.35 -8.88 -0.91
N ILE A 100 5.81 -7.86 -1.60
CA ILE A 100 6.07 -6.44 -1.28
C ILE A 100 5.54 -6.09 0.11
N TYR A 101 4.32 -6.52 0.45
CA TYR A 101 3.71 -6.28 1.76
C TYR A 101 4.55 -6.88 2.91
N GLN A 102 4.98 -8.13 2.75
CA GLN A 102 5.82 -8.81 3.74
C GLN A 102 7.16 -8.10 3.90
N ALA A 103 7.83 -7.73 2.81
CA ALA A 103 9.08 -6.99 2.85
C ALA A 103 8.95 -5.67 3.62
N ARG A 104 7.93 -4.86 3.27
CA ARG A 104 7.65 -3.59 3.96
C ARG A 104 7.40 -3.77 5.44
N ASN A 105 6.62 -4.79 5.84
CA ASN A 105 6.33 -5.02 7.25
C ASN A 105 7.57 -5.45 8.03
N ARG A 106 8.41 -6.30 7.46
CA ARG A 106 9.67 -6.69 8.09
C ARG A 106 10.59 -5.49 8.30
N LEU A 107 10.73 -4.64 7.29
CA LEU A 107 11.49 -3.39 7.42
C LEU A 107 10.93 -2.49 8.54
N ALA A 108 9.60 -2.39 8.68
CA ALA A 108 8.96 -1.64 9.75
C ALA A 108 9.17 -2.25 11.15
N HIS A 109 9.40 -3.56 11.23
CA HIS A 109 9.78 -4.27 12.45
C HIS A 109 11.29 -4.36 12.65
N HIS A 110 12.09 -3.63 11.86
CA HIS A 110 13.56 -3.68 11.87
C HIS A 110 14.12 -5.09 11.63
N GLU A 111 13.38 -5.94 10.92
CA GLU A 111 13.84 -7.27 10.53
C GLU A 111 14.54 -7.26 9.15
N PRO A 112 15.62 -8.02 8.97
CA PRO A 112 16.38 -8.03 7.73
C PRO A 112 15.63 -8.75 6.59
N VAL A 113 15.68 -8.16 5.39
CA VAL A 113 15.20 -8.74 4.12
C VAL A 113 16.42 -9.08 3.26
N LEU A 114 16.90 -10.31 3.36
CA LEU A 114 18.14 -10.78 2.72
C LEU A 114 17.90 -12.04 1.88
N HIS A 115 18.84 -12.35 0.99
CA HIS A 115 18.88 -13.55 0.16
C HIS A 115 17.55 -13.79 -0.58
N LYS A 116 16.96 -14.98 -0.44
CA LYS A 116 15.69 -15.36 -1.08
C LYS A 116 14.60 -14.30 -0.87
N ARG A 117 14.46 -13.77 0.34
CA ARG A 117 13.41 -12.79 0.64
C ARG A 117 13.65 -11.47 -0.09
N PHE A 118 14.90 -11.06 -0.23
CA PHE A 118 15.26 -9.89 -1.05
C PHE A 118 14.95 -10.14 -2.53
N GLN A 119 15.33 -11.30 -3.06
CA GLN A 119 15.05 -11.70 -4.44
C GLN A 119 13.54 -11.73 -4.74
N ASP A 120 12.75 -12.36 -3.87
CA ASP A 120 11.29 -12.42 -3.99
C ASP A 120 10.69 -11.00 -3.98
N SER A 121 11.21 -10.11 -3.13
CA SER A 121 10.74 -8.72 -3.02
C SER A 121 11.06 -7.91 -4.29
N VAL A 122 12.29 -7.99 -4.78
CA VAL A 122 12.73 -7.28 -5.99
C VAL A 122 11.98 -7.80 -7.22
N THR A 123 11.85 -9.13 -7.36
CA THR A 123 11.10 -9.75 -8.46
C THR A 123 9.64 -9.29 -8.45
N ALA A 124 9.03 -9.18 -7.27
CA ALA A 124 7.68 -8.69 -7.15
C ALA A 124 7.54 -7.20 -7.50
N MET A 125 8.51 -6.36 -7.09
CA MET A 125 8.56 -4.96 -7.50
C MET A 125 8.72 -4.83 -9.01
N GLU A 126 9.68 -5.53 -9.62
CA GLU A 126 9.89 -5.56 -11.06
C GLU A 126 8.62 -5.98 -11.82
N PHE A 127 7.92 -7.01 -11.32
CA PHE A 127 6.64 -7.40 -11.90
C PHE A 127 5.63 -6.25 -11.90
N VAL A 128 5.39 -5.59 -10.77
CA VAL A 128 4.42 -4.49 -10.69
C VAL A 128 4.86 -3.32 -11.57
N ILE A 129 6.13 -2.94 -11.48
CA ILE A 129 6.75 -1.86 -12.25
C ILE A 129 6.54 -2.05 -13.76
N CYS A 130 6.81 -3.25 -14.26
CA CYS A 130 6.78 -3.51 -15.70
C CYS A 130 5.39 -3.85 -16.26
N ASN A 131 4.42 -4.22 -15.41
CA ASN A 131 3.10 -4.70 -15.85
C ASN A 131 1.93 -3.78 -15.48
N LEU A 132 2.10 -2.87 -14.52
CA LEU A 132 1.03 -1.96 -14.12
C LEU A 132 0.72 -0.98 -15.26
N GLY A 133 -0.52 -1.01 -15.75
CA GLY A 133 -1.00 -0.20 -16.87
C GLY A 133 -0.48 -0.64 -18.25
N SER A 134 0.33 -1.70 -18.34
CA SER A 134 0.98 -2.14 -19.58
C SER A 134 0.41 -3.46 -20.12
N PRO A 135 0.05 -3.55 -21.41
CA PRO A 135 -0.51 -4.77 -22.00
C PRO A 135 0.52 -5.89 -22.16
N LEU A 136 1.82 -5.53 -22.15
CA LEU A 136 2.96 -6.44 -22.16
C LEU A 136 4.00 -5.94 -21.15
N PRO A 137 4.81 -6.83 -20.54
CA PRO A 137 5.89 -6.38 -19.66
C PRO A 137 6.81 -5.40 -20.40
N SER A 138 7.03 -4.23 -19.82
CA SER A 138 7.85 -3.18 -20.43
C SER A 138 8.65 -2.40 -19.39
N ASN A 139 9.88 -2.03 -19.72
CA ASN A 139 10.70 -1.09 -18.95
C ASN A 139 10.37 0.38 -19.27
N GLU A 140 9.44 0.63 -20.18
CA GLU A 140 9.03 1.98 -20.59
C GLU A 140 7.81 2.52 -19.83
N THR A 141 7.28 1.75 -18.88
CA THR A 141 6.17 2.24 -18.04
C THR A 141 6.63 3.47 -17.24
N PRO A 142 5.71 4.40 -16.89
CA PRO A 142 6.06 5.55 -16.06
C PRO A 142 6.74 5.15 -14.74
N LEU A 143 6.29 4.05 -14.14
CA LEU A 143 6.85 3.54 -12.88
C LEU A 143 8.23 2.92 -13.09
N ALA A 144 8.47 2.26 -14.22
CA ALA A 144 9.78 1.70 -14.58
C ALA A 144 10.81 2.80 -14.77
N LYS A 145 10.45 3.87 -15.49
CA LYS A 145 11.31 5.03 -15.66
C LYS A 145 11.61 5.73 -14.34
N LEU A 146 10.59 5.90 -13.50
CA LEU A 146 10.74 6.56 -12.21
C LEU A 146 11.68 5.81 -11.26
N LEU A 147 11.59 4.48 -11.23
CA LEU A 147 12.30 3.65 -10.24
C LEU A 147 13.53 2.93 -10.79
N ALA A 148 13.89 3.13 -12.06
CA ALA A 148 15.00 2.44 -12.71
C ALA A 148 16.33 2.58 -11.93
N CYS A 149 16.68 3.81 -11.55
CA CYS A 149 17.90 4.09 -10.81
C CYS A 149 17.88 3.49 -9.40
N ASP A 150 16.77 3.65 -8.68
CA ASP A 150 16.61 3.14 -7.31
C ASP A 150 16.71 1.61 -7.26
N LEU A 151 16.07 0.94 -8.21
CA LEU A 151 16.08 -0.51 -8.29
C LEU A 151 17.48 -1.05 -8.60
N ALA A 152 18.20 -0.43 -9.55
CA ALA A 152 19.58 -0.79 -9.87
C ALA A 152 20.49 -0.59 -8.65
N LEU A 153 20.36 0.53 -7.94
CA LEU A 153 21.15 0.85 -6.76
C LEU A 153 20.90 -0.13 -5.61
N VAL A 154 19.64 -0.47 -5.34
CA VAL A 154 19.28 -1.40 -4.25
C VAL A 154 19.78 -2.82 -4.56
N LYS A 155 19.71 -3.27 -5.82
CA LYS A 155 20.24 -4.57 -6.24
C LYS A 155 21.77 -4.63 -6.07
N ALA A 156 22.49 -3.61 -6.52
CA ALA A 156 23.95 -3.54 -6.37
C ALA A 156 24.38 -3.51 -4.88
N LYS A 157 23.69 -2.74 -4.04
CA LYS A 157 23.97 -2.72 -2.59
C LYS A 157 23.72 -4.08 -1.94
N ALA A 158 22.65 -4.77 -2.35
CA ALA A 158 22.32 -6.07 -1.81
C ALA A 158 23.34 -7.15 -2.22
N GLU A 159 23.85 -7.11 -3.45
CA GLU A 159 24.90 -8.00 -3.93
C GLU A 159 26.16 -7.89 -3.06
N VAL A 160 26.69 -6.68 -2.90
CA VAL A 160 27.85 -6.40 -2.04
C VAL A 160 27.63 -6.90 -0.60
N LEU A 161 26.43 -6.67 -0.04
CA LEU A 161 26.10 -7.11 1.31
C LEU A 161 26.02 -8.65 1.41
N HIS A 162 25.37 -9.32 0.46
CA HIS A 162 25.25 -10.77 0.47
C HIS A 162 26.60 -11.46 0.28
N ASP A 163 27.46 -10.94 -0.59
CA ASP A 163 28.83 -11.45 -0.77
C ASP A 163 29.64 -11.35 0.51
N LYS A 164 29.56 -10.20 1.19
CA LYS A 164 30.21 -10.01 2.50
C LYS A 164 29.69 -10.99 3.55
N LEU A 165 28.38 -11.23 3.61
CA LEU A 165 27.79 -12.20 4.53
C LEU A 165 28.21 -13.64 4.22
N ASN A 166 28.31 -13.99 2.94
CA ASN A 166 28.76 -15.32 2.50
C ASN A 166 30.24 -15.57 2.83
N ALA A 167 31.09 -14.55 2.72
CA ALA A 167 32.50 -14.64 3.12
C ALA A 167 32.65 -14.96 4.63
N TYR A 168 31.83 -14.36 5.50
CA TYR A 168 31.83 -14.71 6.92
C TYR A 168 31.37 -16.15 7.18
N ARG A 169 30.41 -16.65 6.39
CA ARG A 169 29.89 -18.00 6.55
C ARG A 169 30.90 -19.09 6.16
N THR A 170 31.72 -18.83 5.15
CA THR A 170 32.75 -19.75 4.65
C THR A 170 34.01 -19.73 5.52
N GLY A 171 34.41 -18.56 6.02
CA GLY A 171 35.54 -18.42 6.94
C GLY A 171 35.32 -19.11 8.29
N ALA A 172 34.09 -19.16 8.79
CA ALA A 172 33.74 -19.82 10.06
C ALA A 172 33.73 -21.37 9.99
N GLN A 173 33.88 -21.98 8.81
CA GLN A 173 33.90 -23.44 8.66
C GLN A 173 35.32 -24.05 8.68
N HIS A 174 36.36 -23.21 8.80
CA HIS A 174 37.78 -23.62 8.75
C HIS A 174 38.55 -23.31 10.05
N THR A 175 37.84 -23.09 11.16
CA THR A 175 38.38 -22.94 12.52
C THR A 175 37.68 -23.92 13.44
#